data_AF-A0A538NG21-F1
#
_entry.id   AF-A0A538NG21-F1
#
_cell.length_a   1.000
_cell.length_b   1.000
_cell.length_c   1.000
_cell.angle_alpha   90.00
_cell.angle_beta   90.00
_cell.angle_gamma   90.00
#
_symmetry.space_group_name_H-M   'P 1'
#
loop_
_entity.id
_entity.type
_entity.pdbx_description
1 polymer ?
#
loop_
_entity_poly.entity_id
_entity_poly.type
_entity_poly.pdbx_seq_one_letter_code
_entity_poly.pdbx_strand_id
1 'polypeptide(L)'
;IVMNVTIDWLRKKQVKGGGTEFDDNVQLREIDPASKTVPRAEPLPHQRMERREVRTRIDQAIAQLSPEHRAVILMKETEDMQYHEIAEALGCSIGTVMSRLFYARKKLQNLLRDVYENV
;
A
#
# COMPACT_ATOMS: atom_id res chain seq x y z
N ILE A 1 19.78 -17.56 16.10
CA ILE A 1 20.68 -16.39 15.94
C ILE A 1 20.13 -15.59 14.77
N VAL A 2 19.55 -14.44 15.09
CA VAL A 2 18.75 -13.57 14.22
C VAL A 2 19.70 -12.70 13.40
N MET A 3 19.81 -12.97 12.10
CA MET A 3 20.49 -12.08 11.15
C MET A 3 19.71 -12.08 9.84
N ASN A 4 18.78 -11.13 9.70
CA ASN A 4 18.27 -10.62 8.42
C ASN A 4 17.30 -9.43 8.56
N VAL A 5 17.05 -8.94 9.78
CA VAL A 5 16.18 -7.78 10.01
C VAL A 5 16.92 -6.44 9.80
N THR A 6 18.26 -6.44 9.80
CA THR A 6 19.07 -5.20 9.79
C THR A 6 19.41 -4.65 8.40
N ILE A 7 19.35 -5.45 7.33
CA ILE A 7 19.70 -4.96 5.99
C ILE A 7 18.58 -4.08 5.40
N ASP A 8 17.31 -4.37 5.67
CA ASP A 8 16.19 -3.58 5.13
C ASP A 8 16.08 -2.19 5.80
N TRP A 9 16.52 -2.08 7.06
CA TRP A 9 16.52 -0.79 7.77
C TRP A 9 17.57 0.19 7.23
N LEU A 10 18.69 -0.31 6.66
CA LEU A 10 19.72 0.54 6.06
C LEU A 10 19.32 1.09 4.68
N ARG A 11 18.33 0.49 3.97
CA ARG A 11 17.71 1.09 2.77
C ARG A 11 16.85 2.31 3.11
N LYS A 12 16.27 2.35 4.32
CA LYS A 12 15.25 3.34 4.70
C LYS A 12 15.82 4.66 5.23
N LYS A 13 17.13 4.76 5.51
CA LYS A 13 17.73 5.91 6.23
C LYS A 13 18.61 6.85 5.39
N GLN A 14 18.93 6.53 4.12
CA GLN A 14 19.77 7.43 3.29
C GLN A 14 19.02 8.50 2.49
N VAL A 15 17.68 8.47 2.45
CA VAL A 15 16.89 9.58 1.88
C VAL A 15 16.65 10.63 2.97
N LYS A 16 17.72 11.33 3.35
CA LYS A 16 17.62 12.59 4.09
C LYS A 16 18.47 13.63 3.35
N GLY A 17 17.85 14.32 2.40
CA GLY A 17 18.33 15.57 1.80
C GLY A 17 17.18 16.57 1.79
N GLY A 18 17.37 17.73 2.43
CA GLY A 18 16.30 18.68 2.75
C GLY A 18 16.04 19.75 1.68
N GLY A 19 14.84 20.33 1.76
CA GLY A 19 14.46 21.60 1.12
C GLY A 19 13.11 21.57 0.42
N THR A 20 12.02 21.84 1.16
CA THR A 20 10.64 22.16 0.70
C THR A 20 9.93 21.15 -0.23
N GLU A 21 9.36 20.14 0.44
CA GLU A 21 7.98 19.61 0.38
C GLU A 21 7.33 19.25 -0.97
N PHE A 22 7.14 17.93 -1.13
CA PHE A 22 6.35 17.18 -2.11
C PHE A 22 7.07 16.82 -3.43
N ASP A 23 8.06 15.93 -3.34
CA ASP A 23 8.61 15.21 -4.49
C ASP A 23 8.71 13.70 -4.13
N ASP A 24 7.81 12.90 -4.70
CA ASP A 24 7.77 11.42 -4.55
C ASP A 24 8.61 10.74 -5.66
N ASN A 25 9.69 11.39 -6.11
CA ASN A 25 10.50 10.89 -7.21
C ASN A 25 11.70 10.08 -6.71
N VAL A 26 11.56 8.75 -6.70
CA VAL A 26 12.69 7.82 -6.60
C VAL A 26 12.76 6.99 -7.88
N GLN A 27 13.59 7.44 -8.83
CA GLN A 27 14.03 6.60 -9.96
C GLN A 27 14.94 5.50 -9.43
N LEU A 28 14.38 4.32 -9.18
CA LEU A 28 15.15 3.13 -8.86
C LEU A 28 15.52 2.40 -10.16
N ARG A 29 16.82 2.42 -10.50
CA ARG A 29 17.42 1.62 -11.59
C ARG A 29 16.95 0.16 -11.49
N GLU A 30 16.39 -0.34 -12.58
CA GLU A 30 15.97 -1.73 -12.79
C GLU A 30 17.14 -2.70 -12.57
N ILE A 31 16.90 -3.78 -11.83
CA ILE A 31 17.76 -4.96 -11.79
C ILE A 31 16.89 -6.21 -11.98
N ASP A 32 17.28 -7.02 -12.96
CA ASP A 32 16.61 -8.19 -13.54
C ASP A 32 16.28 -9.30 -12.50
N PRO A 33 15.01 -9.77 -12.38
CA PRO A 33 14.55 -10.68 -11.33
C PRO A 33 14.77 -12.18 -11.59
N ALA A 34 15.57 -12.59 -12.58
CA ALA A 34 15.64 -13.99 -13.03
C ALA A 34 16.49 -14.98 -12.18
N SER A 35 16.56 -14.86 -10.85
CA SER A 35 17.28 -15.85 -10.01
C SER A 35 16.35 -16.90 -9.38
N LYS A 36 16.29 -18.09 -9.99
CA LYS A 36 15.37 -19.21 -9.75
C LYS A 36 15.64 -20.08 -8.50
N THR A 37 16.19 -19.55 -7.42
CA THR A 37 16.58 -20.40 -6.26
C THR A 37 16.07 -19.87 -4.92
N VAL A 38 14.78 -19.54 -4.85
CA VAL A 38 14.08 -19.41 -3.56
C VAL A 38 13.11 -20.58 -3.45
N PRO A 39 13.26 -21.50 -2.49
CA PRO A 39 12.24 -22.50 -2.21
C PRO A 39 10.94 -21.76 -1.88
N ARG A 40 9.91 -21.94 -2.72
CA ARG A 40 8.57 -21.42 -2.44
C ARG A 40 8.01 -22.26 -1.31
N ALA A 41 8.29 -21.87 -0.06
CA ALA A 41 7.64 -22.46 1.10
C ALA A 41 6.14 -22.23 0.94
N GLU A 42 5.40 -23.27 0.54
CA GLU A 42 3.96 -23.15 0.40
C GLU A 42 3.37 -22.94 1.81
N PRO A 43 2.56 -21.89 2.00
CA PRO A 43 1.95 -21.63 3.30
C PRO A 43 1.08 -22.83 3.70
N LEU A 44 1.18 -23.21 4.98
CA LEU A 44 0.44 -24.33 5.55
C LEU A 44 -1.08 -24.13 5.35
N PRO A 45 -1.89 -25.21 5.30
CA PRO A 45 -3.34 -25.10 5.02
C PRO A 45 -4.09 -24.13 5.94
N HIS A 46 -3.73 -24.06 7.24
CA HIS A 46 -4.32 -23.11 8.19
C HIS A 46 -3.95 -21.66 7.85
N GLN A 47 -2.69 -21.39 7.50
CA GLN A 47 -2.22 -20.06 7.10
C GLN A 47 -2.87 -19.58 5.80
N ARG A 48 -3.17 -20.51 4.88
CA ARG A 48 -3.94 -20.19 3.66
C ARG A 48 -5.37 -19.79 3.98
N MET A 49 -6.00 -20.44 4.96
CA MET A 49 -7.36 -20.14 5.39
C MET A 49 -7.44 -18.77 6.07
N GLU A 50 -6.55 -18.49 7.03
CA GLU A 50 -6.46 -17.19 7.71
C GLU A 50 -6.22 -16.05 6.72
N ARG A 51 -5.29 -16.23 5.76
CA ARG A 51 -5.03 -15.23 4.71
C ARG A 51 -6.24 -14.97 3.83
N ARG A 52 -7.04 -16.00 3.50
CA ARG A 52 -8.27 -15.83 2.72
C ARG A 52 -9.32 -15.07 3.50
N GLU A 53 -9.45 -15.34 4.80
CA GLU A 53 -10.40 -14.66 5.68
C GLU A 53 -10.06 -13.18 5.82
N VAL A 54 -8.79 -12.85 6.09
CA VAL A 54 -8.30 -11.47 6.14
C VAL A 54 -8.53 -10.75 4.81
N ARG A 55 -8.21 -11.39 3.68
CA ARG A 55 -8.44 -10.81 2.36
C ARG A 55 -9.91 -10.53 2.09
N THR A 56 -10.79 -11.47 2.45
CA THR A 56 -12.25 -11.29 2.30
C THR A 56 -12.74 -10.09 3.10
N ARG A 57 -12.24 -9.89 4.33
CA ARG A 57 -12.58 -8.71 5.15
C ARG A 57 -12.07 -7.41 4.54
N ILE A 58 -10.86 -7.39 3.99
CA ILE A 58 -10.32 -6.22 3.27
C ILE A 58 -11.19 -5.88 2.06
N ASP A 59 -11.54 -6.88 1.24
CA ASP A 59 -12.37 -6.69 0.06
C ASP A 59 -13.76 -6.13 0.45
N GLN A 60 -14.35 -6.64 1.53
CA GLN A 60 -15.61 -6.11 2.09
C GLN A 60 -15.48 -4.67 2.60
N ALA A 61 -14.36 -4.33 3.27
CA ALA A 61 -14.13 -2.97 3.75
C ALA A 61 -13.96 -1.98 2.59
N ILE A 62 -13.25 -2.38 1.52
CA ILE A 62 -13.10 -1.58 0.29
C ILE A 62 -14.45 -1.41 -0.42
N ALA A 63 -15.30 -2.45 -0.44
CA ALA A 63 -16.64 -2.38 -1.03
C ALA A 63 -17.55 -1.36 -0.30
N GLN A 64 -17.33 -1.10 0.99
CA GLN A 64 -18.07 -0.11 1.77
C GLN A 64 -17.61 1.34 1.54
N LEU A 65 -16.50 1.56 0.83
CA LEU A 65 -16.08 2.91 0.43
C LEU A 65 -17.02 3.48 -0.64
N SER A 66 -17.18 4.81 -0.65
CA SER A 66 -17.84 5.47 -1.77
C SER A 66 -17.03 5.24 -3.06
N PRO A 67 -17.66 5.25 -4.24
CA PRO A 67 -16.95 5.04 -5.50
C PRO A 67 -15.76 5.98 -5.69
N GLU A 68 -15.88 7.24 -5.26
CA GLU A 68 -14.82 8.24 -5.34
C GLU A 68 -13.63 7.92 -4.43
N HIS A 69 -13.89 7.51 -3.19
CA HIS A 69 -12.84 7.10 -2.24
C HIS A 69 -12.15 5.83 -2.70
N ARG A 70 -12.91 4.87 -3.25
CA ARG A 70 -12.38 3.61 -3.77
C ARG A 70 -11.49 3.84 -4.99
N ALA A 71 -11.92 4.67 -5.94
CA ALA A 71 -11.13 4.95 -7.14
C ALA A 71 -9.76 5.53 -6.79
N VAL A 72 -9.75 6.56 -5.94
CA VAL A 72 -8.53 7.24 -5.52
C VAL A 72 -7.56 6.31 -4.77
N ILE A 73 -8.09 5.48 -3.86
CA ILE A 73 -7.22 4.57 -3.08
C ILE A 73 -6.72 3.40 -3.93
N LEU A 74 -7.53 2.90 -4.87
CA LEU A 74 -7.11 1.83 -5.78
C LEU A 74 -5.99 2.35 -6.70
N MET A 75 -6.21 3.48 -7.37
CA MET A 75 -5.20 4.12 -8.21
C MET A 75 -3.88 4.36 -7.46
N LYS A 76 -3.94 4.79 -6.19
CA LYS A 76 -2.73 4.98 -5.39
C LYS A 76 -2.05 3.68 -4.99
N GLU A 77 -2.79 2.68 -4.53
CA GLU A 77 -2.20 1.47 -3.90
C GLU A 77 -1.93 0.33 -4.89
N THR A 78 -2.63 0.27 -6.04
CA THR A 78 -2.39 -0.76 -7.07
C THR A 78 -1.53 -0.27 -8.23
N GLU A 79 -1.64 1.00 -8.60
CA GLU A 79 -0.94 1.58 -9.75
C GLU A 79 0.21 2.51 -9.33
N ASP A 80 0.41 2.73 -8.03
CA ASP A 80 1.40 3.65 -7.46
C ASP A 80 1.36 5.07 -8.08
N MET A 81 0.17 5.49 -8.54
CA MET A 81 0.00 6.77 -9.21
C MET A 81 0.29 7.93 -8.27
N GLN A 82 0.83 9.00 -8.84
CA GLN A 82 1.09 10.24 -8.14
C GLN A 82 -0.20 11.05 -7.97
N TYR A 83 -0.26 11.92 -6.96
CA TYR A 83 -1.48 12.67 -6.67
C TYR A 83 -1.95 13.57 -7.82
N HIS A 84 -1.02 14.09 -8.62
CA HIS A 84 -1.35 14.90 -9.80
C HIS A 84 -1.93 14.04 -10.93
N GLU A 85 -1.42 12.84 -11.15
CA GLU A 85 -1.93 11.89 -12.16
C GLU A 85 -3.34 11.42 -11.80
N ILE A 86 -3.59 11.14 -10.51
CA ILE A 86 -4.93 10.79 -10.01
C ILE A 86 -5.89 11.97 -10.17
N ALA A 87 -5.42 13.19 -9.92
CA ALA A 87 -6.21 14.41 -10.07
C ALA A 87 -6.62 14.62 -11.54
N GLU A 88 -5.69 14.42 -12.47
CA GLU A 88 -5.93 14.48 -13.91
C GLU A 88 -6.90 13.37 -14.37
N ALA A 89 -6.65 12.12 -13.98
CA ALA A 89 -7.48 10.97 -14.34
C ALA A 89 -8.94 11.10 -13.85
N LEU A 90 -9.15 11.77 -12.71
CA LEU A 90 -10.48 12.00 -12.13
C LEU A 90 -11.07 13.38 -12.44
N GLY A 91 -10.34 14.24 -13.15
CA GLY A 91 -10.76 15.62 -13.46
C GLY A 91 -11.04 16.46 -12.21
N CYS A 92 -10.31 16.26 -11.12
CA CYS A 92 -10.50 16.99 -9.85
C CYS A 92 -9.20 17.64 -9.36
N SER A 93 -9.28 18.46 -8.31
CA SER A 93 -8.09 19.13 -7.77
C SER A 93 -7.21 18.18 -6.95
N ILE A 94 -5.91 18.44 -6.86
CA ILE A 94 -4.99 17.68 -6.00
C ILE A 94 -5.46 17.70 -4.53
N GLY A 95 -5.98 18.83 -4.04
CA GLY A 95 -6.56 18.92 -2.69
C GLY A 95 -7.78 18.03 -2.49
N THR A 96 -8.60 17.84 -3.53
CA THR A 96 -9.71 16.88 -3.54
C THR A 96 -9.21 15.45 -3.47
N VAL A 97 -8.14 15.10 -4.19
CA VAL A 97 -7.51 13.77 -4.11
C VAL A 97 -6.97 13.51 -2.71
N MET A 98 -6.23 14.46 -2.12
CA MET A 98 -5.68 14.34 -0.77
C MET A 98 -6.77 14.13 0.29
N SER A 99 -7.82 14.95 0.26
CA SER A 99 -8.95 14.81 1.18
C SER A 99 -9.67 13.47 1.00
N ARG A 100 -9.94 13.06 -0.25
CA ARG A 100 -10.53 11.74 -0.55
C ARG A 100 -9.66 10.59 -0.06
N LEU A 101 -8.33 10.63 -0.25
CA LEU A 101 -7.39 9.64 0.30
C LEU A 101 -7.46 9.58 1.82
N PHE A 102 -7.44 10.74 2.47
CA PHE A 102 -7.49 10.83 3.93
C PHE A 102 -8.77 10.19 4.49
N TYR A 103 -9.93 10.54 3.94
CA TYR A 103 -11.21 9.98 4.39
C TYR A 103 -11.35 8.50 4.03
N ALA A 104 -10.84 8.07 2.86
CA ALA A 104 -10.81 6.67 2.48
C ALA A 104 -9.99 5.83 3.48
N ARG A 105 -8.77 6.27 3.81
CA ARG A 105 -7.89 5.60 4.77
C ARG A 105 -8.50 5.57 6.17
N LYS A 106 -9.07 6.68 6.64
CA LYS A 106 -9.74 6.74 7.94
C LYS A 106 -10.94 5.79 8.00
N LYS A 107 -11.71 5.69 6.93
CA LYS A 107 -12.86 4.77 6.86
C LYS A 107 -12.40 3.31 6.83
N LEU A 108 -11.37 2.98 6.04
CA LEU A 108 -10.78 1.64 6.04
C LEU A 108 -10.20 1.25 7.42
N GLN A 109 -9.50 2.17 8.08
CA GLN A 109 -8.97 1.95 9.42
C GLN A 109 -10.07 1.60 10.42
N ASN A 110 -11.21 2.31 10.37
CA ASN A 110 -12.35 2.02 11.23
C ASN A 110 -12.99 0.65 10.91
N LEU A 111 -13.11 0.31 9.63
CA LEU A 111 -13.72 -0.95 9.18
C LEU A 111 -12.83 -2.18 9.43
N LEU A 112 -11.51 -1.99 9.44
CA LEU A 112 -10.52 -3.06 9.61
C LEU A 112 -9.92 -3.10 11.02
N ARG A 113 -10.42 -2.28 11.95
CA ARG A 113 -9.93 -2.23 13.33
C ARG A 113 -9.96 -3.61 13.98
N ASP A 114 -11.07 -4.33 13.81
CA ASP A 114 -11.25 -5.68 14.36
C ASP A 114 -10.28 -6.70 13.76
N VAL A 115 -9.83 -6.49 12.51
CA VAL A 115 -8.81 -7.34 11.88
C VAL A 115 -7.44 -7.11 12.51
N TYR A 116 -7.15 -5.87 12.89
CA TYR A 116 -5.87 -5.50 13.52
C TYR A 116 -5.77 -5.94 14.99
N GLU A 117 -6.90 -6.03 15.70
CA GLU A 117 -6.92 -6.50 17.09
C GLU A 117 -6.83 -8.04 17.21
N ASN A 118 -7.11 -8.77 16.12
CA ASN A 118 -7.13 -10.24 16.09
C ASN A 118 -5.93 -10.88 15.35
N VAL A 119 -4.94 -10.08 14.93
CA VAL A 119 -3.69 -10.52 14.28
C VAL A 119 -2.52 -10.33 15.24
#